data_AF-K9YSK2-F1
#
_entry.id   AF-K9YSK2-F1
#
_cell.length_a   1.000
_cell.length_b   1.000
_cell.length_c   1.000
_cell.angle_alpha   90.00
_cell.angle_beta   90.00
_cell.angle_gamma   90.00
#
_symmetry.space_group_name_H-M   'P 1'
#
loop_
_entity.id
_entity.type
_entity.pdbx_description
1 polymer ?
#
loop_
_entity_poly.entity_id
_entity_poly.type
_entity_poly.pdbx_seq_one_letter_code
_entity_poly.pdbx_strand_id
1 'polypeptide(L)'
;MAALVVALVAFGVEWDRRNRETARQETETARAENERAEERERAARRARIQNRGTILQIRYQVEPNEANGQALRDFLAFLQEYGE
;
A
#
# COMPACT_ATOMS: atom_id res chain seq x y z
N MET A 1 -47.03 24.16 20.48
CA MET A 1 -45.86 23.63 21.23
C MET A 1 -45.50 22.21 20.81
N ALA A 2 -46.43 21.24 20.79
CA ALA A 2 -46.13 19.85 20.42
C ALA A 2 -45.49 19.65 19.03
N ALA A 3 -45.95 20.37 18.00
CA ALA A 3 -45.41 20.24 16.63
C ALA A 3 -43.93 20.66 16.51
N LEU A 4 -43.50 21.67 17.28
CA LEU A 4 -42.09 22.11 17.30
C LEU A 4 -41.17 21.07 17.94
N VAL A 5 -41.64 20.40 18.99
CA VAL A 5 -40.88 19.33 19.65
C VAL A 5 -40.71 18.14 18.71
N VAL A 6 -41.76 17.75 17.99
CA VAL A 6 -41.70 16.67 16.99
C VAL A 6 -40.72 17.00 15.87
N ALA A 7 -40.74 18.24 15.36
CA ALA A 7 -39.82 18.67 14.32
C ALA A 7 -38.35 18.64 14.76
N LEU A 8 -38.05 19.06 16.00
CA LEU A 8 -36.68 19.01 16.55
C LEU A 8 -36.18 17.58 16.74
N VAL A 9 -37.04 16.67 17.21
CA VAL A 9 -36.69 15.24 17.34
C VAL A 9 -36.44 14.62 15.97
N ALA A 10 -37.31 14.88 15.00
CA ALA A 10 -37.13 14.39 13.63
C ALA A 10 -35.83 14.91 13.00
N PHE A 11 -35.50 16.19 13.22
CA PHE A 11 -34.25 16.77 12.77
C PHE A 11 -33.02 16.12 13.44
N GLY A 12 -33.07 15.88 14.76
CA GLY A 12 -31.98 15.21 15.48
C GLY A 12 -31.73 13.78 15.02
N VAL A 13 -32.80 13.03 14.73
CA VAL A 13 -32.70 11.65 14.19
C VAL A 13 -32.12 11.65 12.78
N GLU A 14 -32.58 12.54 11.92
CA GLU A 14 -32.05 12.68 10.55
C GLU A 14 -30.58 13.11 10.58
N TRP A 15 -30.21 14.00 11.49
CA TRP A 15 -28.83 14.43 11.71
C TRP A 15 -27.93 13.28 12.18
N ASP A 16 -28.35 12.50 13.19
CA ASP A 16 -27.60 11.33 13.66
C ASP A 16 -27.44 10.27 12.57
N ARG A 17 -28.51 10.02 11.79
CA ARG A 17 -28.44 9.12 10.63
C ARG A 17 -27.40 9.58 9.62
N ARG A 18 -27.48 10.85 9.19
CA ARG A 18 -26.57 11.41 8.20
C ARG A 18 -25.13 11.44 8.71
N ASN A 19 -24.93 11.77 9.99
CA ASN A 19 -23.61 11.75 10.62
C ASN A 19 -22.99 10.34 10.63
N ARG A 20 -23.79 9.30 10.91
CA ARG A 20 -23.32 7.90 10.85
C ARG A 20 -23.02 7.45 9.42
N GLU A 21 -23.82 7.87 8.45
CA GLU A 21 -23.57 7.56 7.03
C GLU A 21 -22.26 8.20 6.54
N THR A 22 -22.02 9.48 6.88
CA THR A 22 -20.74 10.15 6.58
C THR A 22 -19.57 9.45 7.26
N ALA A 23 -19.67 9.14 8.56
CA ALA A 23 -18.60 8.45 9.28
C ALA A 23 -18.27 7.08 8.67
N ARG A 24 -19.29 6.33 8.22
CA ARG A 24 -19.07 5.06 7.51
C ARG A 24 -18.33 5.27 6.20
N GLN A 25 -18.76 6.23 5.38
CA GLN A 25 -18.09 6.55 4.12
C GLN A 25 -16.63 6.94 4.35
N GLU A 26 -16.36 7.80 5.34
CA GLU A 26 -14.99 8.21 5.69
C GLU A 26 -14.12 7.01 6.11
N THR A 27 -14.66 6.09 6.90
CA THR A 27 -13.93 4.88 7.30
C THR A 27 -13.66 3.94 6.12
N GLU A 28 -14.61 3.81 5.18
CA GLU A 28 -14.44 3.01 3.97
C GLU A 28 -13.40 3.63 3.03
N THR A 29 -13.43 4.95 2.85
CA THR A 29 -12.42 5.66 2.05
C THR A 29 -11.04 5.54 2.67
N ALA A 30 -10.93 5.71 3.99
CA ALA A 30 -9.65 5.58 4.70
C ALA A 30 -9.07 4.16 4.58
N ARG A 31 -9.91 3.13 4.68
CA ARG A 31 -9.49 1.74 4.45
C ARG A 31 -9.01 1.52 3.03
N ALA A 32 -9.76 1.95 2.03
CA ALA A 32 -9.39 1.82 0.63
C ALA A 32 -8.09 2.57 0.29
N GLU A 33 -7.86 3.74 0.89
CA GLU A 33 -6.61 4.47 0.74
C GLU A 33 -5.44 3.75 1.39
N ASN A 34 -5.63 3.20 2.59
CA ASN A 34 -4.60 2.43 3.27
C ASN A 34 -4.22 1.16 2.48
N GLU A 35 -5.21 0.42 1.98
CA GLU A 35 -4.99 -0.75 1.13
C GLU A 35 -4.19 -0.40 -0.14
N ARG A 36 -4.55 0.70 -0.81
CA ARG A 36 -3.79 1.21 -1.98
C ARG A 36 -2.37 1.62 -1.61
N ALA A 37 -2.16 2.22 -0.44
CA ALA A 37 -0.83 2.61 0.02
C ALA A 37 0.04 1.38 0.27
N GLU A 38 -0.49 0.37 0.95
CA GLU A 38 0.20 -0.90 1.18
C GLU A 38 0.53 -1.63 -0.14
N GLU A 39 -0.41 -1.66 -1.09
CA GLU A 39 -0.16 -2.24 -2.42
C GLU A 39 0.95 -1.50 -3.18
N ARG A 40 0.95 -0.17 -3.13
CA ARG A 40 2.02 0.65 -3.72
C ARG A 40 3.36 0.38 -3.07
N GLU A 41 3.41 0.23 -1.75
CA GLU A 41 4.63 -0.09 -1.03
C GLU A 41 5.16 -1.48 -1.42
N ARG A 42 4.29 -2.50 -1.47
CA ARG A 42 4.64 -3.84 -1.94
C ARG A 42 5.16 -3.80 -3.39
N ALA A 43 4.51 -3.04 -4.26
CA ALA A 43 4.92 -2.87 -5.65
C ALA A 43 6.29 -2.17 -5.75
N ALA A 44 6.51 -1.10 -4.99
CA ALA A 44 7.78 -0.38 -4.94
C ALA A 44 8.92 -1.27 -4.40
N ARG A 45 8.66 -2.09 -3.38
CA ARG A 45 9.61 -3.08 -2.85
C ARG A 45 10.00 -4.08 -3.93
N ARG A 46 9.01 -4.66 -4.62
CA ARG A 46 9.26 -5.60 -5.75
C ARG A 46 10.07 -4.95 -6.86
N ALA A 47 9.71 -3.73 -7.27
CA ALA A 47 10.41 -3.00 -8.32
C ALA A 47 11.88 -2.71 -7.95
N ARG A 48 12.17 -2.35 -6.69
CA ARG A 48 13.55 -2.17 -6.21
C ARG A 48 14.38 -3.44 -6.32
N ILE A 49 13.81 -4.59 -5.92
CA ILE A 49 14.48 -5.88 -6.01
C ILE A 49 14.77 -6.24 -7.47
N GLN A 50 13.77 -6.11 -8.35
CA GLN A 50 13.94 -6.37 -9.78
C GLN A 50 15.01 -5.46 -10.40
N ASN A 51 14.94 -4.15 -10.18
CA ASN A 51 15.92 -3.20 -10.70
C ASN A 51 17.34 -3.52 -10.25
N ARG A 52 17.53 -3.90 -8.98
CA ARG A 52 18.84 -4.29 -8.46
C ARG A 52 19.38 -5.54 -9.17
N GLY A 53 18.55 -6.56 -9.34
CA GLY A 53 18.91 -7.77 -10.10
C GLY A 53 19.31 -7.45 -11.53
N THR A 54 18.52 -6.64 -12.24
CA THR A 54 18.80 -6.20 -13.61
C THR A 54 20.14 -5.48 -13.71
N ILE A 55 20.43 -4.55 -12.79
CA ILE A 55 21.71 -3.81 -12.79
C ILE A 55 22.90 -4.77 -12.60
N LEU A 56 22.81 -5.72 -11.67
CA LEU A 56 23.88 -6.69 -11.41
C LEU A 56 24.11 -7.60 -12.63
N GLN A 57 23.03 -8.08 -13.24
CA GLN A 57 23.11 -8.88 -14.47
C GLN A 57 23.78 -8.10 -15.61
N ILE A 58 23.36 -6.86 -15.85
CA ILE A 58 23.95 -6.00 -16.89
C ILE A 58 25.44 -5.78 -16.61
N ARG A 59 25.83 -5.48 -15.36
CA ARG A 59 27.25 -5.30 -15.00
C ARG A 59 28.09 -6.53 -15.31
N TYR A 60 27.60 -7.72 -14.97
CA TYR A 60 28.31 -8.96 -15.27
C TYR A 60 28.39 -9.25 -16.78
N GLN A 61 27.34 -8.94 -17.54
CA GLN A 61 27.35 -9.09 -19.00
C GLN A 61 28.31 -8.12 -19.69
N VAL A 62 28.39 -6.88 -19.21
CA VAL A 62 29.30 -5.86 -19.74
C VAL A 62 30.75 -6.18 -19.35
N GLU A 63 30.96 -6.61 -18.11
CA GLU A 63 32.29 -6.94 -17.60
C GLU A 63 32.25 -8.24 -16.78
N PRO A 64 32.49 -9.40 -17.42
CA PRO A 64 32.47 -10.70 -16.77
C PRO A 64 33.77 -10.90 -15.98
N ASN A 65 33.78 -10.43 -14.74
CA ASN A 65 34.87 -10.61 -13.79
C ASN A 65 34.36 -11.23 -12.48
N GLU A 66 35.29 -11.66 -11.62
CA GLU A 66 34.97 -12.36 -10.38
C GLU A 66 34.19 -11.47 -9.40
N ALA A 67 34.50 -10.18 -9.34
CA ALA A 67 33.81 -9.24 -8.46
C ALA A 67 32.32 -9.09 -8.84
N ASN A 68 32.02 -8.90 -10.12
CA ASN A 68 30.65 -8.80 -10.62
C ASN A 68 29.91 -10.14 -10.49
N GLY A 69 30.60 -11.26 -10.72
CA GLY A 69 30.05 -12.60 -10.54
C GLY A 69 29.69 -12.88 -9.07
N GLN A 70 30.55 -12.49 -8.13
CA GLN A 70 30.30 -12.64 -6.70
C GLN A 70 29.11 -11.80 -6.25
N ALA A 71 29.04 -10.53 -6.66
CA ALA A 71 27.92 -9.66 -6.33
C ALA A 71 26.57 -10.20 -6.83
N LEU A 72 26.54 -10.83 -8.00
CA LEU A 72 25.35 -11.50 -8.52
C LEU A 72 24.98 -12.74 -7.71
N ARG A 73 25.96 -13.58 -7.32
CA ARG A 73 25.73 -14.75 -6.47
C ARG A 73 25.22 -14.38 -5.08
N ASP A 74 25.81 -13.36 -4.45
CA ASP A 74 25.36 -12.85 -3.16
C ASP A 74 23.91 -12.36 -3.23
N PHE A 75 23.55 -11.67 -4.31
CA PHE A 75 22.17 -11.22 -4.52
C PHE A 75 21.19 -12.39 -4.75
N LEU A 76 21.60 -13.42 -5.50
CA LEU A 76 20.78 -14.63 -5.68
C LEU A 76 20.60 -15.40 -4.37
N ALA A 77 21.65 -15.50 -3.54
CA ALA A 77 21.57 -16.10 -2.21
C ALA A 77 20.61 -15.31 -1.30
N PHE A 78 20.68 -13.98 -1.32
CA PHE A 78 19.72 -13.11 -0.62
C PHE A 78 18.28 -13.39 -1.04
N LEU A 79 18.01 -13.57 -2.34
CA LEU A 79 16.66 -13.91 -2.81
C LEU A 79 16.23 -15.32 -2.39
N GLN A 80 17.15 -16.27 -2.26
CA GLN A 80 16.82 -17.60 -1.78
C GLN A 80 16.47 -17.61 -0.28
N GLU A 81 17.13 -16.75 0.51
CA GLU A 81 16.90 -16.66 1.95
C GLU A 81 15.68 -15.77 2.31
N TYR A 82 15.43 -14.71 1.54
CA TYR A 82 14.43 -13.66 1.85
C TYR A 82 13.42 -13.39 0.72
N GLY A 83 13.27 -14.31 -0.24
CA GLY A 83 12.46 -14.13 -1.46
C GLY A 83 10.95 -14.22 -1.31
N GLU A 84 10.45 -14.59 -0.12
CA GLU A 84 9.03 -14.54 0.26
C GLU A 84 8.67 -13.18 0.89
#